data_AF-A0A6N8FNC4-F1
#
_entry.id   AF-A0A6N8FNC4-F1
#
_cell.length_a   1.000
_cell.length_b   1.000
_cell.length_c   1.000
_cell.angle_alpha   90.00
_cell.angle_beta   90.00
_cell.angle_gamma   90.00
#
_symmetry.space_group_name_H-M   'P 1'
#
loop_
_entity.id
_entity.type
_entity.pdbx_description
1 polymer ?
#
loop_
_entity_poly.entity_id
_entity_poly.type
_entity_poly.pdbx_seq_one_letter_code
_entity_poly.pdbx_strand_id
1 'polypeptide(L)'
;MKDSKQIDRVSRLGVTLTILGVIWYVLLKALDLLLTIFSQKLYLNSIYSSEHFIALVFVCVFVSILVSGVKYVYSELKTLKQFDDESLFLEAKKVANNNFNDIFVMLKVNLTLIILSIVFVIILETTLFNSNVFLKGVYVTFVIAIIILLIIRDTRRNFIAFSKKLYSFVKLRMKQLSSWFYILFLLIILAFSSTVLSSNYGQTIEVNFQDESSLPIDIEFTNFEIENIKIYLFELKGDNGVLINDITIPRKDFYESSYSVLETSSKHLLSSNEDKEAIASFDFRKQQTVLRKRFELINYISSPLYDGKYRIKIVVENKYNLDSKKFELVNDFLVEGNKSIFNKNEFVIEL
;
A
#
# COMPACT_ATOMS: atom_id res chain seq x y z
N MET A 1 37.45 26.11 -40.72
CA MET A 1 37.12 25.92 -39.28
C MET A 1 35.63 25.69 -39.19
N LYS A 2 35.21 24.46 -38.86
CA LYS A 2 33.80 24.07 -38.80
C LYS A 2 33.25 24.48 -37.43
N ASP A 3 32.14 25.22 -37.43
CA ASP A 3 31.34 25.55 -36.26
C ASP A 3 31.10 24.33 -35.36
N SER A 4 31.85 24.21 -34.27
CA SER A 4 31.42 23.40 -33.15
C SER A 4 30.38 24.23 -32.41
N LYS A 5 29.10 23.89 -32.56
CA LYS A 5 28.03 24.45 -31.72
C LYS A 5 28.47 24.34 -30.26
N GLN A 6 28.86 25.47 -29.68
CA GLN A 6 29.31 25.56 -28.31
C GLN A 6 28.10 25.18 -27.44
N ILE A 7 28.16 23.99 -26.85
CA ILE A 7 27.08 23.47 -26.02
C ILE A 7 26.96 24.39 -24.80
N ASP A 8 25.81 25.04 -24.63
CA ASP A 8 25.50 25.83 -23.45
C ASP A 8 25.29 24.91 -22.24
N ARG A 9 26.34 24.78 -21.43
CA ARG A 9 26.44 23.90 -20.26
C ARG A 9 25.72 24.47 -19.05
N VAL A 10 25.73 25.79 -18.89
CA VAL A 10 25.08 26.47 -17.75
C VAL A 10 23.57 26.32 -17.83
N SER A 11 22.99 26.54 -19.02
CA SER A 11 21.56 26.33 -19.24
C SER A 11 21.16 24.86 -19.05
N ARG A 12 21.98 23.91 -19.51
CA ARG A 12 21.72 22.46 -19.28
C ARG A 12 21.73 22.11 -17.81
N LEU A 13 22.68 22.63 -17.04
CA LEU A 13 22.77 22.41 -15.60
C LEU A 13 21.57 23.01 -14.88
N GLY A 14 21.21 24.26 -15.21
CA GLY A 14 20.04 24.96 -14.65
C GLY A 14 18.73 24.21 -14.91
N VAL A 15 18.48 23.79 -16.15
CA VAL A 15 17.30 22.98 -16.50
C VAL A 15 17.29 21.66 -15.74
N THR A 16 18.44 20.98 -15.64
CA THR A 16 18.52 19.69 -14.95
C THR A 16 18.29 19.82 -13.45
N LEU A 17 18.78 20.88 -12.81
CA LEU A 17 18.53 21.18 -11.40
C LEU A 17 17.04 21.45 -11.14
N THR A 18 16.38 22.24 -11.99
CA THR A 18 14.94 22.50 -11.86
C THR A 18 14.13 21.21 -11.98
N ILE A 19 14.46 20.36 -12.96
CA ILE A 19 13.80 19.06 -13.12
C ILE A 19 14.04 18.16 -11.91
N LEU A 20 15.27 18.11 -11.37
CA LEU A 20 15.58 17.33 -10.18
C LEU A 20 14.83 17.82 -8.94
N GLY A 21 14.67 19.13 -8.78
CA GLY A 21 13.87 19.70 -7.69
C GLY A 21 12.41 19.26 -7.75
N VAL A 22 11.80 19.28 -8.94
CA VAL A 22 10.42 18.78 -9.15
C VAL A 22 10.35 17.28 -8.85
N ILE A 23 11.29 16.49 -9.37
CA ILE A 23 11.32 15.04 -9.14
C ILE A 23 11.49 14.71 -7.66
N TRP A 24 12.34 15.45 -6.94
CA TRP A 24 12.55 15.29 -5.51
C TRP A 24 11.26 15.55 -4.72
N TYR A 25 10.55 16.63 -5.04
CA TYR A 25 9.26 16.94 -4.41
C TYR A 25 8.23 15.83 -4.65
N VAL A 26 8.15 15.31 -5.88
CA VAL A 26 7.27 14.19 -6.22
C VAL A 26 7.68 12.90 -5.49
N LEU A 27 8.98 12.63 -5.35
CA LEU A 27 9.49 11.48 -4.60
C LEU A 27 9.07 11.54 -3.13
N LEU A 28 9.16 12.70 -2.48
CA LEU A 28 8.72 12.85 -1.08
C LEU A 28 7.24 12.49 -0.92
N LYS A 29 6.39 12.93 -1.86
CA LYS A 29 4.96 12.57 -1.87
C LYS A 29 4.72 11.09 -2.16
N ALA A 30 5.49 10.50 -3.06
CA ALA A 30 5.41 9.06 -3.37
C ALA A 30 5.85 8.19 -2.19
N LEU A 31 6.87 8.61 -1.44
CA LEU A 31 7.32 7.93 -0.22
C LEU A 31 6.27 8.01 0.91
N ASP A 32 5.66 9.18 1.11
CA ASP A 32 4.57 9.36 2.09
C ASP A 32 3.36 8.46 1.76
N LEU A 33 3.01 8.37 0.48
CA LEU A 33 1.95 7.49 -0.01
C LEU A 33 2.32 6.01 0.14
N LEU A 34 3.57 5.63 -0.18
CA LEU A 34 4.08 4.27 0.04
C LEU A 34 3.94 3.88 1.52
N LEU A 35 4.46 4.70 2.42
CA LEU A 35 4.40 4.45 3.86
C LEU A 35 2.94 4.39 4.35
N THR A 36 2.07 5.23 3.81
CA THR A 36 0.62 5.18 4.08
C THR A 36 0.02 3.83 3.69
N ILE A 37 0.23 3.38 2.43
CA ILE A 37 -0.31 2.10 1.95
C ILE A 37 0.20 0.94 2.79
N PHE A 38 1.51 0.91 3.08
CA PHE A 38 2.11 -0.12 3.93
C PHE A 38 1.51 -0.08 5.34
N SER A 39 1.39 1.10 5.96
CA SER A 39 0.81 1.22 7.30
C SER A 39 -0.65 0.76 7.36
N GLN A 40 -1.50 1.13 6.39
CA GLN A 40 -2.93 0.81 6.41
C GLN A 40 -3.21 -0.67 6.11
N LYS A 41 -2.45 -1.28 5.19
CA LYS A 41 -2.77 -2.63 4.69
C LYS A 41 -2.07 -3.77 5.42
N LEU A 42 -1.09 -3.49 6.28
CA LEU A 42 -0.39 -4.53 7.03
C LEU A 42 -1.16 -5.03 8.25
N TYR A 43 -2.07 -4.24 8.83
CA TYR A 43 -3.02 -4.74 9.83
C TYR A 43 -3.93 -5.86 9.29
N LEU A 44 -3.97 -6.04 7.97
CA LEU A 44 -4.91 -6.93 7.29
C LEU A 44 -4.27 -8.26 6.87
N ASN A 45 -3.08 -8.59 7.39
CA ASN A 45 -2.37 -9.84 7.12
C ASN A 45 -2.07 -10.11 5.62
N SER A 46 -2.21 -9.09 4.76
CA SER A 46 -1.79 -9.14 3.37
C SER A 46 -0.39 -8.54 3.28
N ILE A 47 0.61 -9.39 3.50
CA ILE A 47 2.03 -9.00 3.45
C ILE A 47 2.41 -8.45 2.05
N TYR A 48 1.61 -8.74 1.02
CA TYR A 48 1.77 -8.23 -0.35
C TYR A 48 0.42 -8.02 -1.05
N SER A 49 0.01 -6.76 -1.22
CA SER A 49 -1.04 -6.38 -2.19
C SER A 49 -0.42 -5.81 -3.48
N SER A 50 -1.17 -5.87 -4.59
CA SER A 50 -0.74 -5.30 -5.88
C SER A 50 -0.40 -3.81 -5.80
N GLU A 51 -1.10 -3.07 -4.95
CA GLU A 51 -0.84 -1.64 -4.69
C GLU A 51 0.52 -1.41 -4.05
N HIS A 52 0.96 -2.25 -3.11
CA HIS A 52 2.30 -2.15 -2.51
C HIS A 52 3.38 -2.32 -3.57
N PHE A 53 3.21 -3.29 -4.47
CA PHE A 53 4.15 -3.55 -5.55
C PHE A 53 4.22 -2.37 -6.53
N ILE A 54 3.06 -1.83 -6.94
CA ILE A 54 2.98 -0.68 -7.83
C ILE A 54 3.67 0.54 -7.20
N ALA A 55 3.34 0.85 -5.93
CA ALA A 55 3.93 1.97 -5.22
C ALA A 55 5.46 1.83 -5.11
N LEU A 56 5.96 0.63 -4.79
CA LEU A 56 7.40 0.36 -4.68
C LEU A 56 8.11 0.53 -6.02
N VAL A 57 7.50 0.09 -7.13
CA VAL A 57 8.03 0.30 -8.48
C VAL A 57 8.11 1.78 -8.83
N PHE A 58 7.08 2.57 -8.51
CA PHE A 58 7.08 4.02 -8.75
C PHE A 58 8.21 4.72 -7.97
N VAL A 59 8.36 4.41 -6.68
CA VAL A 59 9.44 4.98 -5.85
C VAL A 59 10.83 4.59 -6.40
N CYS A 60 11.02 3.33 -6.80
CA CYS A 60 12.28 2.88 -7.43
C CYS A 60 12.65 3.69 -8.67
N VAL A 61 11.67 4.01 -9.50
CA VAL A 61 11.87 4.78 -10.73
C VAL A 61 12.33 6.20 -10.40
N PHE A 62 11.66 6.89 -9.49
CA PHE A 62 12.02 8.26 -9.11
C PHE A 62 13.42 8.32 -8.50
N VAL A 63 13.76 7.40 -7.59
CA VAL A 63 15.10 7.31 -7.00
C VAL A 63 16.16 7.06 -8.07
N SER A 64 15.90 6.15 -9.03
CA SER A 64 16.85 5.84 -10.10
C SER A 64 17.13 7.04 -11.02
N ILE A 65 16.12 7.85 -11.32
CA ILE A 65 16.27 9.09 -12.11
C ILE A 65 17.08 10.12 -11.30
N LEU A 66 16.76 10.31 -10.02
CA LEU A 66 17.49 11.22 -9.13
C LEU A 66 18.97 10.87 -9.03
N VAL A 67 19.31 9.60 -8.82
CA VAL A 67 20.72 9.15 -8.77
C VAL A 67 21.47 9.50 -10.06
N SER A 68 20.81 9.35 -11.22
CA SER A 68 21.40 9.68 -12.51
C SER A 68 21.58 11.19 -12.70
N GLY A 69 20.60 11.98 -12.26
CA GLY A 69 20.69 13.44 -12.27
C GLY A 69 21.76 13.98 -11.32
N VAL A 70 21.87 13.45 -10.10
CA VAL A 70 22.92 13.84 -9.14
C VAL A 70 24.30 13.51 -9.70
N LYS A 71 24.49 12.34 -10.33
CA LYS A 71 25.74 11.98 -11.01
C LYS A 71 26.11 12.96 -12.13
N TYR A 72 25.12 13.39 -12.92
CA TYR A 72 25.31 14.41 -13.94
C TYR A 72 25.73 15.74 -13.31
N VAL A 73 24.99 16.25 -12.32
CA VAL A 73 25.31 17.52 -11.62
C VAL A 73 26.73 17.47 -11.07
N TYR A 74 27.10 16.39 -10.38
CA TYR A 74 28.46 16.19 -9.88
C TYR A 74 29.52 16.25 -10.99
N SER A 75 29.25 15.62 -12.14
CA SER A 75 30.17 15.61 -13.27
C SER A 75 30.28 16.96 -13.95
N GLU A 76 29.17 17.69 -14.09
CA GLU A 76 29.17 19.05 -14.63
C GLU A 76 29.93 20.01 -13.71
N LEU A 77 29.72 19.93 -12.39
CA LEU A 77 30.50 20.69 -11.40
C LEU A 77 32.00 20.35 -11.48
N LYS A 78 32.35 19.07 -11.70
CA LYS A 78 33.74 18.66 -11.91
C LYS A 78 34.36 19.33 -13.14
N THR A 79 33.59 19.60 -14.20
CA THR A 79 34.09 20.33 -15.39
C THR A 79 34.36 21.81 -15.16
N LEU A 80 33.82 22.39 -14.07
CA LEU A 80 34.08 23.78 -13.68
C LEU A 80 35.41 23.94 -12.91
N LYS A 81 36.04 22.84 -12.48
CA LYS A 81 37.38 22.89 -11.89
C LYS A 81 38.40 23.30 -12.94
N GLN A 82 39.36 24.12 -12.53
CA GLN A 82 40.54 24.40 -13.33
C GLN A 82 41.44 23.16 -13.29
N PHE A 83 41.68 22.57 -14.46
CA PHE A 83 42.60 21.43 -14.61
C PHE A 83 43.89 21.95 -15.22
N ASP A 84 45.02 21.55 -14.65
CA ASP A 84 46.35 21.88 -15.20
C ASP A 84 46.66 21.08 -16.49
N ASP A 85 45.95 19.97 -16.69
CA ASP A 85 46.08 19.09 -17.85
C ASP A 85 44.81 19.14 -18.73
N GLU A 86 45.00 19.51 -20.00
CA GLU A 86 43.92 19.60 -21.00
C GLU A 86 43.23 18.24 -21.24
N SER A 87 43.97 17.13 -21.11
CA SER A 87 43.43 15.79 -21.29
C SER A 87 42.40 15.43 -20.20
N LEU A 88 42.68 15.80 -18.95
CA LEU A 88 41.78 15.60 -17.81
C LEU A 88 40.50 16.44 -17.94
N PHE A 89 40.63 17.66 -18.49
CA PHE A 89 39.49 18.52 -18.78
C PHE A 89 38.59 17.95 -19.87
N LEU A 90 39.18 17.44 -20.97
CA LEU A 90 38.44 16.79 -22.05
C LEU A 90 37.75 15.50 -21.56
N GLU A 91 38.40 14.72 -20.71
CA GLU A 91 37.81 13.54 -20.08
C GLU A 91 36.61 13.91 -19.19
N ALA A 92 36.76 14.90 -18.31
CA ALA A 92 35.67 15.37 -17.46
C ALA A 92 34.46 15.84 -18.29
N LYS A 93 34.71 16.56 -19.39
CA LYS A 93 33.66 17.00 -20.34
C LYS A 93 32.94 15.82 -20.99
N LYS A 94 33.68 14.78 -21.38
CA LYS A 94 33.13 13.56 -21.98
C LYS A 94 32.28 12.79 -20.97
N VAL A 95 32.74 12.66 -19.73
CA VAL A 95 32.01 12.01 -18.64
C VAL A 95 30.71 12.74 -18.33
N ALA A 96 30.74 14.08 -18.24
CA ALA A 96 29.53 14.88 -18.01
C ALA A 96 28.50 14.72 -19.14
N ASN A 97 28.94 14.72 -20.40
CA ASN A 97 28.06 14.49 -21.55
C ASN A 97 27.45 13.07 -21.54
N ASN A 98 28.24 12.06 -21.19
CA ASN A 98 27.74 10.69 -21.05
C ASN A 98 26.71 10.59 -19.93
N ASN A 99 26.98 11.18 -18.77
CA ASN A 99 26.06 11.16 -17.63
C ASN A 99 24.77 11.95 -17.92
N PHE A 100 24.83 13.02 -18.72
CA PHE A 100 23.63 13.70 -19.22
C PHE A 100 22.77 12.79 -20.08
N ASN A 101 23.39 12.05 -21.01
CA ASN A 101 22.69 11.09 -21.86
C ASN A 101 22.10 9.92 -21.03
N ASP A 102 22.83 9.50 -19.99
CA ASP A 102 22.39 8.43 -19.09
C ASP A 102 21.07 8.75 -18.38
N ILE A 103 20.75 10.03 -18.11
CA ILE A 103 19.44 10.43 -17.57
C ILE A 103 18.31 9.96 -18.50
N PHE A 104 18.42 10.23 -19.80
CA PHE A 104 17.41 9.84 -20.78
C PHE A 104 17.38 8.33 -21.03
N VAL A 105 18.55 7.68 -21.01
CA VAL A 105 18.65 6.23 -21.10
C VAL A 105 17.93 5.58 -19.93
N MET A 106 18.13 6.07 -18.71
CA MET A 106 17.46 5.58 -17.50
C MET A 106 15.97 5.83 -17.52
N LEU A 107 15.53 7.00 -18.00
CA LEU A 107 14.11 7.29 -18.16
C LEU A 107 13.42 6.28 -19.10
N LYS A 108 14.07 5.92 -20.22
CA LYS A 108 13.57 4.87 -21.13
C LYS A 108 13.54 3.48 -20.48
N VAL A 109 14.57 3.10 -19.71
CA VAL A 109 14.57 1.82 -18.98
C VAL A 109 13.43 1.78 -17.98
N ASN A 110 13.28 2.84 -17.19
CA ASN A 110 12.28 2.93 -16.13
C ASN A 110 10.86 2.88 -16.68
N LEU A 111 10.57 3.57 -17.79
CA LEU A 111 9.27 3.45 -18.47
C LEU A 111 8.98 2.01 -18.91
N THR A 112 10.00 1.32 -19.44
CA THR A 112 9.86 -0.08 -19.85
C THR A 112 9.59 -0.98 -18.63
N LEU A 113 10.27 -0.73 -17.51
CA LEU A 113 10.07 -1.47 -16.26
C LEU A 113 8.69 -1.22 -15.66
N ILE A 114 8.17 0.02 -15.68
CA ILE A 114 6.80 0.34 -15.23
C ILE A 114 5.78 -0.47 -16.02
N ILE A 115 5.87 -0.44 -17.35
CA ILE A 115 4.95 -1.19 -18.22
C ILE A 115 5.04 -2.68 -17.92
N LEU A 116 6.25 -3.23 -17.78
CA LEU A 116 6.45 -4.63 -17.45
C LEU A 116 5.87 -4.99 -16.07
N SER A 117 6.06 -4.14 -15.07
CA SER A 117 5.52 -4.31 -13.72
C SER A 117 3.99 -4.27 -13.70
N ILE A 118 3.36 -3.35 -14.44
CA ILE A 118 1.89 -3.29 -14.57
C ILE A 118 1.36 -4.56 -15.24
N VAL A 119 1.98 -4.97 -16.35
CA VAL A 119 1.61 -6.22 -17.03
C VAL A 119 1.78 -7.42 -16.10
N PHE A 120 2.86 -7.47 -15.33
CA PHE A 120 3.11 -8.52 -14.34
C PHE A 120 2.03 -8.56 -13.25
N VAL A 121 1.62 -7.41 -12.72
CA VAL A 121 0.53 -7.32 -11.74
C VAL A 121 -0.80 -7.80 -12.32
N ILE A 122 -1.15 -7.35 -13.53
CA ILE A 122 -2.37 -7.80 -14.23
C ILE A 122 -2.34 -9.31 -14.42
N ILE A 123 -1.20 -9.89 -14.81
CA ILE A 123 -1.04 -11.34 -14.93
C ILE A 123 -1.22 -12.02 -13.57
N LEU A 124 -0.59 -11.54 -12.50
CA LEU A 124 -0.73 -12.13 -11.18
C LEU A 124 -2.17 -12.09 -10.66
N GLU A 125 -2.86 -10.95 -10.77
CA GLU A 125 -4.26 -10.83 -10.33
C GLU A 125 -5.19 -11.72 -11.14
N THR A 126 -4.98 -11.81 -12.46
CA THR A 126 -5.81 -12.63 -13.35
C THR A 126 -5.53 -14.14 -13.23
N THR A 127 -4.33 -14.54 -12.82
CA THR A 127 -3.93 -15.97 -12.74
C THR A 127 -4.04 -16.59 -11.34
N LEU A 128 -3.77 -15.83 -10.27
CA LEU A 128 -3.74 -16.35 -8.90
C LEU A 128 -5.01 -16.07 -8.11
N PHE A 129 -5.66 -14.92 -8.31
CA PHE A 129 -6.76 -14.48 -7.45
C PHE A 129 -8.17 -14.73 -8.00
N ASN A 130 -8.32 -14.94 -9.31
CA ASN A 130 -9.62 -15.24 -9.92
C ASN A 130 -9.76 -16.76 -10.15
N SER A 131 -10.76 -17.38 -9.53
CA SER A 131 -11.10 -18.83 -9.63
C SER A 131 -11.59 -19.27 -11.01
N ASN A 132 -11.45 -18.43 -12.04
CA ASN A 132 -11.93 -18.70 -13.38
C ASN A 132 -11.05 -19.75 -14.09
N VAL A 133 -11.58 -20.98 -14.19
CA VAL A 133 -10.99 -22.14 -14.88
C VAL A 133 -10.57 -21.81 -16.31
N PHE A 134 -11.27 -20.90 -16.97
CA PHE A 134 -10.97 -20.44 -18.33
C PHE A 134 -9.59 -19.77 -18.45
N LEU A 135 -9.22 -18.89 -17.51
CA LEU A 135 -7.94 -18.19 -17.54
C LEU A 135 -6.77 -19.11 -17.17
N LYS A 136 -6.99 -20.09 -16.27
CA LYS A 136 -6.03 -21.18 -16.01
C LYS A 136 -5.79 -22.03 -17.25
N GLY A 137 -6.85 -22.31 -18.02
CA GLY A 137 -6.76 -22.97 -19.32
C GLY A 137 -5.87 -22.19 -20.30
N VAL A 138 -6.11 -20.88 -20.47
CA VAL A 138 -5.29 -20.01 -21.32
C VAL A 138 -3.82 -19.98 -20.89
N TYR A 139 -3.53 -19.95 -19.58
CA TYR A 139 -2.16 -20.01 -19.07
C TYR A 139 -1.47 -21.34 -19.37
N VAL A 140 -2.13 -22.47 -19.11
CA VAL A 140 -1.60 -23.80 -19.43
C VAL A 140 -1.37 -23.92 -20.94
N THR A 141 -2.29 -23.42 -21.76
CA THR A 141 -2.13 -23.35 -23.22
C THR A 141 -0.96 -22.45 -23.62
N PHE A 142 -0.74 -21.33 -22.95
CA PHE A 142 0.39 -20.42 -23.22
C PHE A 142 1.74 -21.03 -22.83
N VAL A 143 1.84 -21.69 -21.68
CA VAL A 143 3.05 -22.41 -21.27
C VAL A 143 3.34 -23.57 -22.22
N ILE A 144 2.32 -24.34 -22.60
CA ILE A 144 2.44 -25.39 -23.62
C ILE A 144 2.86 -24.79 -24.97
N ALA A 145 2.31 -23.64 -25.36
CA ALA A 145 2.71 -22.94 -26.57
C ALA A 145 4.17 -22.48 -26.53
N ILE A 146 4.67 -21.98 -25.39
CA ILE A 146 6.10 -21.65 -25.22
C ILE A 146 6.97 -22.91 -25.34
N ILE A 147 6.57 -24.02 -24.71
CA ILE A 147 7.29 -25.31 -24.81
C ILE A 147 7.30 -25.81 -26.26
N ILE A 148 6.16 -25.75 -26.96
CA ILE A 148 6.04 -26.11 -28.39
C ILE A 148 6.91 -25.17 -29.25
N LEU A 149 6.90 -23.86 -28.98
CA LEU A 149 7.73 -22.87 -29.67
C LEU A 149 9.24 -23.13 -29.48
N LEU A 150 9.64 -23.70 -28.34
CA LEU A 150 11.01 -24.13 -28.04
C LEU A 150 11.39 -25.43 -28.76
N ILE A 151 10.42 -26.32 -29.03
CA ILE A 151 10.60 -27.61 -29.73
C ILE A 151 10.67 -27.40 -31.26
N ILE A 152 9.82 -26.53 -31.82
CA ILE A 152 9.77 -26.26 -33.27
C ILE A 152 11.07 -25.57 -33.72
N ARG A 153 11.79 -26.22 -34.64
CA ARG A 153 13.15 -25.86 -35.05
C ARG A 153 13.28 -24.44 -35.65
N ASP A 154 12.28 -23.98 -36.39
CA ASP A 154 12.30 -22.65 -37.03
C ASP A 154 11.99 -21.51 -36.05
N THR A 155 11.05 -21.70 -35.12
CA THR A 155 10.76 -20.73 -34.05
C THR A 155 11.86 -20.73 -32.99
N ARG A 156 12.50 -21.86 -32.71
CA ARG A 156 13.68 -21.96 -31.83
C ARG A 156 14.82 -21.08 -32.31
N ARG A 157 15.04 -20.94 -33.63
CA ARG A 157 16.08 -20.05 -34.17
C ARG A 157 15.75 -18.58 -33.91
N ASN A 158 14.48 -18.18 -34.07
CA ASN A 158 14.00 -16.83 -33.76
C ASN A 158 14.01 -16.55 -32.25
N PHE A 159 13.67 -17.53 -31.42
CA PHE A 159 13.73 -17.42 -29.95
C PHE A 159 15.18 -17.38 -29.44
N ILE A 160 16.10 -18.13 -30.05
CA ILE A 160 17.54 -18.02 -29.79
C ILE A 160 18.07 -16.64 -30.23
N ALA A 161 17.62 -16.12 -31.38
CA ALA A 161 18.00 -14.77 -31.82
C ALA A 161 17.44 -13.69 -30.88
N PHE A 162 16.19 -13.85 -30.43
CA PHE A 162 15.53 -12.96 -29.47
C PHE A 162 16.21 -13.03 -28.09
N SER A 163 16.45 -14.22 -27.55
CA SER A 163 17.16 -14.40 -26.28
C SER A 163 18.62 -13.95 -26.35
N LYS A 164 19.32 -14.10 -27.49
CA LYS A 164 20.63 -13.49 -27.70
C LYS A 164 20.56 -11.96 -27.73
N LYS A 165 19.53 -11.38 -28.36
CA LYS A 165 19.29 -9.92 -28.32
C LYS A 165 18.95 -9.46 -26.90
N LEU A 166 18.15 -10.21 -26.17
CA LEU A 166 17.72 -9.92 -24.81
C LEU A 166 18.87 -10.08 -23.82
N TYR A 167 19.69 -11.13 -23.96
CA TYR A 167 20.94 -11.32 -23.21
C TYR A 167 21.94 -10.21 -23.51
N SER A 168 22.12 -9.83 -24.78
CA SER A 168 22.94 -8.68 -25.17
C SER A 168 22.44 -7.39 -24.53
N PHE A 169 21.12 -7.14 -24.58
CA PHE A 169 20.49 -5.96 -24.00
C PHE A 169 20.65 -5.91 -22.48
N VAL A 170 20.40 -7.04 -21.79
CA VAL A 170 20.57 -7.19 -20.34
C VAL A 170 22.05 -7.00 -19.99
N LYS A 171 22.97 -7.70 -20.66
CA LYS A 171 24.42 -7.60 -20.44
C LYS A 171 24.92 -6.16 -20.58
N LEU A 172 24.47 -5.44 -21.61
CA LEU A 172 24.84 -4.05 -21.86
C LEU A 172 24.32 -3.10 -20.75
N ARG A 173 23.18 -3.45 -20.12
CA ARG A 173 22.54 -2.65 -19.08
C ARG A 173 22.65 -3.25 -17.68
N MET A 174 23.49 -4.28 -17.46
CA MET A 174 23.60 -4.98 -16.17
C MET A 174 23.96 -4.04 -15.02
N LYS A 175 24.82 -3.06 -15.25
CA LYS A 175 25.20 -2.06 -14.23
C LYS A 175 24.01 -1.18 -13.82
N GLN A 176 23.14 -0.86 -14.78
CA GLN A 176 21.95 -0.04 -14.57
C GLN A 176 20.86 -0.86 -13.87
N LEU A 177 20.65 -2.12 -14.30
CA LEU A 177 19.76 -3.08 -13.66
C LEU A 177 20.18 -3.42 -12.23
N SER A 178 21.48 -3.63 -11.99
CA SER A 178 22.02 -3.91 -10.65
C SER A 178 21.78 -2.75 -9.69
N SER A 179 21.93 -1.50 -10.16
CA SER A 179 21.60 -0.31 -9.36
C SER A 179 20.11 -0.26 -9.02
N TRP A 180 19.25 -0.62 -9.98
CA TRP A 180 17.80 -0.67 -9.79
C TRP A 180 17.39 -1.75 -8.77
N PHE A 181 17.94 -2.96 -8.87
CA PHE A 181 17.72 -4.04 -7.91
C PHE A 181 18.21 -3.67 -6.50
N TYR A 182 19.33 -2.97 -6.39
CA TYR A 182 19.83 -2.50 -5.10
C TYR A 182 18.87 -1.49 -4.44
N ILE A 183 18.35 -0.53 -5.22
CA ILE A 183 17.35 0.43 -4.73
C ILE A 183 16.06 -0.29 -4.31
N LEU A 184 15.58 -1.23 -5.12
CA LEU A 184 14.41 -2.05 -4.82
C LEU A 184 14.60 -2.83 -3.51
N PHE A 185 15.75 -3.46 -3.33
CA PHE A 185 16.08 -4.19 -2.11
C PHE A 185 16.09 -3.29 -0.86
N LEU A 186 16.66 -2.09 -0.95
CA LEU A 186 16.63 -1.12 0.14
C LEU A 186 15.20 -0.67 0.48
N LEU A 187 14.37 -0.44 -0.53
CA LEU A 187 12.96 -0.08 -0.33
C LEU A 187 12.14 -1.20 0.29
N ILE A 188 12.44 -2.46 -0.06
CA ILE A 188 11.84 -3.62 0.59
C ILE A 188 12.22 -3.66 2.07
N ILE A 189 13.49 -3.45 2.42
CA ILE A 189 13.93 -3.39 3.83
C ILE A 189 13.23 -2.26 4.58
N LEU A 190 13.15 -1.06 3.99
CA LEU A 190 12.44 0.09 4.57
C LEU A 190 10.95 -0.23 4.78
N ALA A 191 10.31 -0.84 3.80
CA ALA A 191 8.92 -1.27 3.89
C ALA A 191 8.72 -2.24 5.05
N PHE A 192 9.50 -3.32 5.11
CA PHE A 192 9.49 -4.30 6.21
C PHE A 192 9.79 -3.67 7.58
N SER A 193 10.68 -2.68 7.63
CA SER A 193 10.99 -1.99 8.88
C SER A 193 9.80 -1.14 9.35
N SER A 194 9.12 -0.45 8.43
CA SER A 194 7.86 0.25 8.75
C SER A 194 6.75 -0.72 9.17
N THR A 195 6.74 -1.94 8.61
CA THR A 195 5.81 -3.02 8.97
C THR A 195 5.92 -3.40 10.43
N VAL A 196 7.14 -3.70 10.89
CA VAL A 196 7.43 -4.10 12.28
C VAL A 196 7.05 -2.99 13.26
N LEU A 197 7.22 -1.72 12.86
CA LEU A 197 6.79 -0.58 13.67
C LEU A 197 5.26 -0.43 13.72
N SER A 198 4.54 -0.81 12.65
CA SER A 198 3.07 -0.74 12.62
C SER A 198 2.37 -1.92 13.30
N SER A 199 2.97 -3.12 13.31
CA SER A 199 2.32 -4.31 13.90
C SER A 199 2.11 -4.22 15.42
N ASN A 200 2.68 -3.22 16.08
CA ASN A 200 2.50 -2.95 17.50
C ASN A 200 1.23 -2.14 17.83
N TYR A 201 0.38 -1.82 16.84
CA TYR A 201 -0.84 -1.06 17.07
C TYR A 201 -2.08 -1.97 17.09
N GLY A 202 -2.72 -2.06 18.26
CA GLY A 202 -3.82 -2.98 18.56
C GLY A 202 -5.06 -2.73 17.71
N GLN A 203 -5.69 -3.82 17.28
CA GLN A 203 -7.00 -3.80 16.63
C GLN A 203 -8.07 -3.79 17.71
N THR A 204 -9.06 -2.92 17.61
CA THR A 204 -10.14 -2.86 18.61
C THR A 204 -11.53 -2.91 17.99
N ILE A 205 -12.44 -3.58 18.69
CA ILE A 205 -13.87 -3.61 18.41
C ILE A 205 -14.58 -3.04 19.64
N GLU A 206 -15.35 -1.99 19.45
CA GLU A 206 -16.17 -1.38 20.49
C GLU A 206 -17.65 -1.47 20.10
N VAL A 207 -18.48 -1.98 21.00
CA VAL A 207 -19.94 -2.06 20.83
C VAL A 207 -20.62 -1.49 22.06
N ASN A 208 -21.38 -0.42 21.84
CA ASN A 208 -22.12 0.27 22.89
C ASN A 208 -23.63 0.09 22.68
N PHE A 209 -24.30 -0.38 23.73
CA PHE A 209 -25.74 -0.55 23.81
C PHE A 209 -26.33 0.56 24.68
N GLN A 210 -27.37 1.24 24.18
CA GLN A 210 -28.05 2.31 24.92
C GLN A 210 -29.42 1.85 25.41
N ASP A 211 -29.73 2.12 26.67
CA ASP A 211 -30.99 1.75 27.32
C ASP A 211 -32.15 2.68 26.90
N GLU A 212 -32.52 2.63 25.62
CA GLU A 212 -33.58 3.44 25.00
C GLU A 212 -34.62 2.58 24.26
N SER A 213 -35.80 3.14 24.01
CA SER A 213 -36.92 2.47 23.32
C SER A 213 -36.59 2.06 21.88
N SER A 214 -35.71 2.81 21.22
CA SER A 214 -35.28 2.60 19.84
C SER A 214 -34.21 1.52 19.69
N LEU A 215 -33.70 0.97 20.80
CA LEU A 215 -32.58 0.03 20.86
C LEU A 215 -31.38 0.52 20.03
N PRO A 216 -30.78 1.68 20.35
CA PRO A 216 -29.60 2.16 19.65
C PRO A 216 -28.40 1.29 19.99
N ILE A 217 -27.67 0.90 18.94
CA ILE A 217 -26.42 0.18 19.06
C ILE A 217 -25.38 0.93 18.22
N ASP A 218 -24.30 1.29 18.87
CA ASP A 218 -23.13 1.92 18.26
C ASP A 218 -22.04 0.87 18.12
N ILE A 219 -21.58 0.63 16.88
CA ILE A 219 -20.45 -0.26 16.61
C ILE A 219 -19.32 0.57 16.02
N GLU A 220 -18.14 0.44 16.61
CA GLU A 220 -16.89 1.04 16.18
C GLU A 220 -15.80 -0.02 15.98
N PHE A 221 -15.13 0.04 14.83
CA PHE A 221 -13.97 -0.80 14.52
C PHE A 221 -12.76 0.08 14.31
N THR A 222 -11.67 -0.19 15.01
CA THR A 222 -10.38 0.48 14.81
C THR A 222 -9.37 -0.50 14.22
N ASN A 223 -8.80 -0.14 13.07
CA ASN A 223 -7.82 -0.94 12.32
C ASN A 223 -8.30 -2.37 12.00
N PHE A 224 -9.61 -2.56 11.83
CA PHE A 224 -10.24 -3.86 11.61
C PHE A 224 -11.12 -3.84 10.36
N GLU A 225 -10.89 -4.76 9.40
CA GLU A 225 -11.67 -4.82 8.16
C GLU A 225 -12.74 -5.90 8.21
N ILE A 226 -13.98 -5.48 7.95
CA ILE A 226 -15.17 -6.31 7.93
C ILE A 226 -15.67 -6.51 6.49
N GLU A 227 -16.25 -7.67 6.21
CA GLU A 227 -17.03 -7.86 4.97
C GLU A 227 -18.50 -7.52 5.23
N ASN A 228 -19.09 -8.23 6.20
CA ASN A 228 -20.45 -8.03 6.67
C ASN A 228 -20.52 -8.27 8.18
N ILE A 229 -21.49 -7.64 8.83
CA ILE A 229 -21.91 -7.97 10.20
C ILE A 229 -23.27 -8.65 10.13
N LYS A 230 -23.42 -9.75 10.86
CA LYS A 230 -24.70 -10.41 11.04
C LYS A 230 -25.17 -10.21 12.46
N ILE A 231 -26.38 -9.68 12.62
CA ILE A 231 -27.01 -9.45 13.91
C ILE A 231 -28.20 -10.37 14.00
N TYR A 232 -28.17 -11.27 14.99
CA TYR A 232 -29.25 -12.21 15.28
C TYR A 232 -29.96 -11.79 16.55
N LEU A 233 -31.29 -11.74 16.51
CA LEU A 233 -32.13 -11.44 17.65
C LEU A 233 -32.96 -12.66 18.04
N PHE A 234 -32.88 -13.07 19.31
CA PHE A 234 -33.59 -14.22 19.85
C PHE A 234 -34.56 -13.82 20.95
N GLU A 235 -35.77 -14.37 20.95
CA GLU A 235 -36.71 -14.36 22.09
C GLU A 235 -36.31 -15.50 23.03
N LEU A 236 -36.13 -15.24 24.31
CA LEU A 236 -35.83 -16.28 25.29
C LEU A 236 -37.13 -16.80 25.92
N LYS A 237 -37.57 -17.99 25.50
CA LYS A 237 -38.70 -18.71 26.11
C LYS A 237 -38.14 -19.90 26.89
N GLY A 238 -37.78 -19.68 28.16
CA GLY A 238 -37.06 -20.65 28.98
C GLY A 238 -35.58 -20.75 28.58
N ASP A 239 -35.04 -21.96 28.47
CA ASP A 239 -33.62 -22.18 28.08
C ASP A 239 -33.38 -22.13 26.56
N ASN A 240 -34.44 -22.11 25.76
CA ASN A 240 -34.36 -22.10 24.30
C ASN A 240 -34.62 -20.70 23.74
N GLY A 241 -33.70 -20.23 22.90
CA GLY A 241 -33.84 -18.99 22.14
C GLY A 241 -34.49 -19.23 20.78
N VAL A 242 -35.59 -18.53 20.47
CA VAL A 242 -36.22 -18.56 19.14
C VAL A 242 -35.71 -17.37 18.34
N LEU A 243 -35.13 -17.62 17.16
CA LEU A 243 -34.66 -16.55 16.27
C LEU A 243 -35.87 -15.77 15.74
N ILE A 244 -35.92 -14.48 16.03
CA ILE A 244 -36.99 -13.57 15.57
C ILE A 244 -36.53 -12.76 14.36
N ASN A 245 -35.24 -12.42 14.29
CA ASN A 245 -34.73 -11.57 13.23
C ASN A 245 -33.26 -11.85 12.91
N ASP A 246 -32.90 -11.69 11.64
CA ASP A 246 -31.53 -11.76 11.11
C ASP A 246 -31.29 -10.54 10.23
N ILE A 247 -30.31 -9.73 10.62
CA ILE A 247 -29.93 -8.50 9.92
C ILE A 247 -28.50 -8.65 9.43
N THR A 248 -28.31 -8.56 8.12
CA THR A 248 -26.98 -8.50 7.51
C THR A 248 -26.66 -7.07 7.11
N ILE A 249 -25.61 -6.50 7.71
CA ILE A 249 -25.13 -5.15 7.43
C ILE A 249 -23.84 -5.24 6.61
N PRO A 250 -23.84 -4.80 5.35
CA PRO A 250 -22.65 -4.77 4.53
C PRO A 250 -21.72 -3.61 4.92
N ARG A 251 -20.41 -3.78 4.73
CA ARG A 251 -19.39 -2.75 5.03
C ARG A 251 -19.74 -1.36 4.46
N LYS A 252 -20.31 -1.29 3.25
CA LYS A 252 -20.65 -0.04 2.57
C LYS A 252 -21.58 0.89 3.37
N ASP A 253 -22.29 0.35 4.36
CA ASP A 253 -23.24 1.12 5.15
C ASP A 253 -22.57 1.80 6.35
N PHE A 254 -21.29 1.52 6.64
CA PHE A 254 -20.49 2.14 7.69
C PHE A 254 -19.93 3.48 7.24
N TYR A 255 -19.88 4.43 8.18
CA TYR A 255 -19.09 5.65 8.00
C TYR A 255 -17.61 5.30 8.20
N GLU A 256 -16.82 5.49 7.15
CA GLU A 256 -15.37 5.30 7.20
C GLU A 256 -14.68 6.63 7.43
N SER A 257 -13.88 6.69 8.50
CA SER A 257 -13.00 7.82 8.78
C SER A 257 -11.56 7.32 8.94
N SER A 258 -10.65 8.01 8.28
CA SER A 258 -9.21 7.77 8.44
C SER A 258 -8.60 9.05 8.99
N TYR A 259 -8.05 8.98 10.20
CA TYR A 259 -7.35 10.12 10.78
C TYR A 259 -5.90 9.75 11.08
N SER A 260 -5.02 10.71 10.80
CA SER A 260 -3.61 10.63 11.18
C SER A 260 -3.44 11.23 12.56
N VAL A 261 -3.21 10.42 13.58
CA VAL A 261 -2.77 10.90 14.89
C VAL A 261 -1.27 11.18 14.80
N LEU A 262 -0.92 12.46 14.94
CA LEU A 262 0.44 12.84 15.31
C LEU A 262 0.60 12.47 16.78
N GLU A 263 1.09 11.27 17.04
CA GLU A 263 1.54 10.97 18.39
C GLU A 263 2.78 11.81 18.65
N THR A 264 2.60 12.89 19.41
CA THR A 264 3.73 13.69 19.82
C THR A 264 4.52 12.85 20.81
N SER A 265 5.59 12.28 20.29
CA SER A 265 6.80 11.75 20.94
C SER A 265 7.28 12.41 22.23
N SER A 266 6.73 13.56 22.60
CA SER A 266 7.32 14.49 23.54
C SER A 266 6.47 14.57 24.80
N LYS A 267 6.59 13.55 25.65
CA LYS A 267 6.35 13.77 27.08
C LYS A 267 7.54 13.56 27.98
N HIS A 268 8.77 13.30 27.48
CA HIS A 268 9.90 13.20 28.42
C HIS A 268 11.33 13.56 28.00
N LEU A 269 11.62 14.15 26.82
CA LEU A 269 13.05 14.33 26.42
C LEU A 269 13.52 15.69 25.88
N LEU A 270 12.76 16.78 25.94
CA LEU A 270 13.26 18.09 25.46
C LEU A 270 12.94 19.24 26.40
N SER A 271 13.75 19.37 27.45
CA SER A 271 14.04 20.63 28.11
C SER A 271 15.29 21.28 27.50
N SER A 272 15.24 21.66 26.23
CA SER A 272 16.12 22.71 25.68
C SER A 272 15.42 23.32 24.46
N ASN A 273 15.39 24.66 24.43
CA ASN A 273 14.63 25.45 23.47
C ASN A 273 15.43 25.77 22.18
N GLU A 274 16.52 25.06 21.89
CA GLU A 274 17.45 25.47 20.82
C GLU A 274 17.52 24.55 19.59
N ASP A 275 16.92 23.35 19.61
CA ASP A 275 17.06 22.39 18.49
C ASP A 275 15.78 22.17 17.67
N LYS A 276 14.92 23.19 17.54
CA LYS A 276 13.60 23.05 16.87
C LYS A 276 13.60 23.12 15.35
N GLU A 277 14.73 23.36 14.67
CA GLU A 277 14.70 23.67 13.23
C GLU A 277 15.43 22.70 12.28
N ALA A 278 16.08 21.62 12.73
CA ALA A 278 16.92 20.83 11.81
C ALA A 278 16.70 19.31 11.79
N ILE A 279 15.75 18.78 12.55
CA ILE A 279 15.36 17.37 12.41
C ILE A 279 13.90 17.37 11.98
N ALA A 280 13.67 17.46 10.67
CA ALA A 280 12.48 16.87 10.08
C ALA A 280 12.58 15.38 10.37
N SER A 281 12.22 14.99 11.59
CA SER A 281 11.93 13.61 11.93
C SER A 281 10.97 13.13 10.84
N PHE A 282 11.28 11.98 10.27
CA PHE A 282 10.26 11.19 9.60
C PHE A 282 9.20 10.91 10.66
N ASP A 283 8.28 11.86 10.85
CA ASP A 283 7.17 11.75 11.78
C ASP A 283 6.28 10.69 11.18
N PHE A 284 6.41 9.47 11.70
CA PHE A 284 5.50 8.38 11.39
C PHE A 284 4.12 8.80 11.88
N ARG A 285 3.35 9.43 10.98
CA ARG A 285 1.96 9.77 11.20
C ARG A 285 1.20 8.47 11.39
N LYS A 286 0.69 8.24 12.60
CA LYS A 286 -0.11 7.04 12.88
C LYS A 286 -1.43 7.22 12.18
N GLN A 287 -1.68 6.46 11.13
CA GLN A 287 -2.99 6.45 10.51
C GLN A 287 -3.81 5.34 11.15
N GLN A 288 -4.93 5.73 11.76
CA GLN A 288 -5.93 4.82 12.27
C GLN A 288 -7.14 4.87 11.34
N THR A 289 -7.63 3.71 10.95
CA THR A 289 -8.89 3.58 10.22
C THR A 289 -9.98 3.24 11.22
N VAL A 290 -11.04 4.03 11.23
CA VAL A 290 -12.17 3.85 12.13
C VAL A 290 -13.45 3.76 11.32
N LEU A 291 -14.15 2.62 11.45
CA LEU A 291 -15.48 2.38 10.88
C LEU A 291 -16.52 2.54 11.98
N ARG A 292 -17.51 3.42 11.76
CA ARG A 292 -18.59 3.66 12.73
C ARG A 292 -19.96 3.44 12.11
N LYS A 293 -20.86 2.85 12.87
CA LYS A 293 -22.29 2.77 12.54
C LYS A 293 -23.11 2.84 13.83
N ARG A 294 -24.01 3.81 13.88
CA ARG A 294 -25.15 3.81 14.79
C ARG A 294 -26.34 3.21 14.08
N PHE A 295 -27.03 2.27 14.73
CA PHE A 295 -28.29 1.74 14.24
C PHE A 295 -29.32 1.69 15.34
N GLU A 296 -30.55 2.01 14.98
CA GLU A 296 -31.73 1.81 15.82
C GLU A 296 -32.31 0.45 15.45
N LEU A 297 -32.06 -0.56 16.28
CA LEU A 297 -32.41 -1.94 15.96
C LEU A 297 -33.90 -2.06 15.64
N ILE A 298 -34.75 -1.27 16.33
CA ILE A 298 -36.21 -1.27 16.16
C ILE A 298 -36.67 -1.10 14.71
N ASN A 299 -35.93 -0.32 13.91
CA ASN A 299 -36.28 -0.05 12.51
C ASN A 299 -36.09 -1.26 11.59
N TYR A 300 -35.39 -2.29 12.07
CA TYR A 300 -35.07 -3.49 11.32
C TYR A 300 -35.85 -4.72 11.80
N ILE A 301 -36.60 -4.62 12.89
CA ILE A 301 -37.37 -5.73 13.46
C ILE A 301 -38.73 -5.80 12.77
N SER A 302 -39.02 -6.94 12.14
CA SER A 302 -40.28 -7.14 11.40
C SER A 302 -41.48 -7.38 12.31
N SER A 303 -41.25 -7.77 13.56
CA SER A 303 -42.28 -8.00 14.57
C SER A 303 -42.08 -7.08 15.78
N PRO A 304 -43.16 -6.54 16.38
CA PRO A 304 -43.05 -5.75 17.59
C PRO A 304 -42.40 -6.56 18.71
N LEU A 305 -41.53 -5.92 19.48
CA LEU A 305 -40.97 -6.49 20.70
C LEU A 305 -42.00 -6.34 21.81
N TYR A 306 -42.41 -7.47 22.38
CA TYR A 306 -43.27 -7.49 23.57
C TYR A 306 -42.42 -7.56 24.84
N ASP A 307 -43.02 -7.24 25.98
CA ASP A 307 -42.36 -7.39 27.28
C ASP A 307 -41.80 -8.81 27.45
N GLY A 308 -40.51 -8.91 27.76
CA GLY A 308 -39.83 -10.20 27.77
C GLY A 308 -38.30 -10.11 27.73
N LYS A 309 -37.65 -11.28 27.79
CA LYS A 309 -36.20 -11.43 27.73
C LYS A 309 -35.76 -11.74 26.30
N TYR A 310 -34.76 -11.02 25.83
CA TYR A 310 -34.21 -11.15 24.50
C TYR A 310 -32.70 -11.31 24.55
N ARG A 311 -32.13 -11.89 23.49
CA ARG A 311 -30.69 -12.04 23.30
C ARG A 311 -30.30 -11.50 21.94
N ILE A 312 -29.32 -10.61 21.92
CA ILE A 312 -28.68 -10.14 20.69
C ILE A 312 -27.33 -10.82 20.52
N LYS A 313 -27.08 -11.36 19.33
CA LYS A 313 -25.81 -11.95 18.94
C LYS A 313 -25.28 -11.21 17.71
N ILE A 314 -24.15 -10.54 17.85
CA ILE A 314 -23.45 -9.83 16.78
C ILE A 314 -22.29 -10.71 16.33
N VAL A 315 -22.30 -11.11 15.06
CA VAL A 315 -21.25 -11.91 14.42
C VAL A 315 -20.53 -11.04 13.40
N VAL A 316 -19.25 -10.82 13.63
CA VAL A 316 -18.38 -10.07 12.72
C VAL A 316 -17.52 -11.06 11.94
N GLU A 317 -17.67 -11.03 10.62
CA GLU A 317 -16.88 -11.85 9.69
C GLU A 317 -15.72 -10.99 9.15
N ASN A 318 -14.49 -11.37 9.51
CA ASN A 318 -13.28 -10.76 8.96
C ASN A 318 -13.04 -11.27 7.53
N LYS A 319 -12.80 -10.34 6.61
CA LYS A 319 -12.65 -10.58 5.17
C LYS A 319 -11.41 -11.41 4.78
N TYR A 320 -10.36 -11.43 5.61
CA TYR A 320 -9.04 -11.96 5.20
C TYR A 320 -8.59 -13.23 5.93
N ASN A 321 -9.35 -13.76 6.89
CA ASN A 321 -8.90 -14.89 7.70
C ASN A 321 -9.65 -16.19 7.35
N LEU A 322 -8.98 -17.08 6.62
CA LEU A 322 -9.54 -18.34 6.11
C LEU A 322 -9.72 -19.42 7.18
N ASP A 323 -9.03 -19.36 8.34
CA ASP A 323 -9.00 -20.48 9.30
C ASP A 323 -9.58 -20.21 10.69
N SER A 324 -9.87 -18.97 11.09
CA SER A 324 -10.78 -18.60 12.19
C SER A 324 -10.53 -17.17 12.65
N LYS A 325 -11.62 -16.41 12.73
CA LYS A 325 -12.08 -15.73 13.95
C LYS A 325 -13.33 -14.96 13.53
N LYS A 326 -14.45 -15.69 13.40
CA LYS A 326 -15.75 -15.05 13.53
C LYS A 326 -15.79 -14.52 14.95
N PHE A 327 -15.86 -13.22 15.08
CA PHE A 327 -16.00 -12.61 16.39
C PHE A 327 -17.49 -12.64 16.75
N GLU A 328 -17.83 -13.22 17.89
CA GLU A 328 -19.21 -13.32 18.37
C GLU A 328 -19.35 -12.55 19.69
N LEU A 329 -20.21 -11.54 19.68
CA LEU A 329 -20.64 -10.83 20.88
C LEU A 329 -22.07 -11.23 21.18
N VAL A 330 -22.33 -11.66 22.41
CA VAL A 330 -23.67 -12.00 22.88
C VAL A 330 -24.01 -11.10 24.06
N ASN A 331 -25.17 -10.45 23.99
CA ASN A 331 -25.70 -9.65 25.08
C ASN A 331 -27.18 -9.98 25.29
N ASP A 332 -27.60 -10.06 26.54
CA ASP A 332 -28.99 -10.31 26.91
C ASP A 332 -29.61 -9.00 27.37
N PHE A 333 -30.87 -8.77 27.03
CA PHE A 333 -31.59 -7.56 27.41
C PHE A 333 -33.06 -7.86 27.74
N LEU A 334 -33.63 -7.02 28.58
CA LEU A 334 -35.01 -7.12 29.02
C LEU A 334 -35.81 -5.95 28.45
N VAL A 335 -36.96 -6.24 27.86
CA VAL A 335 -37.93 -5.22 27.43
C VAL A 335 -39.02 -5.14 28.49
N GLU A 336 -39.18 -3.96 29.10
CA GLU A 336 -40.25 -3.64 30.04
C GLU A 336 -40.93 -2.32 29.63
N GLY A 337 -42.15 -2.43 29.09
CA GLY A 337 -42.88 -1.31 28.52
C GLY A 337 -42.13 -0.68 27.34
N ASN A 338 -41.81 0.60 27.43
CA ASN A 338 -41.08 1.34 26.39
C ASN A 338 -39.55 1.38 26.64
N LYS A 339 -39.02 0.59 27.57
CA LYS A 339 -37.58 0.59 27.87
C LYS A 339 -36.97 -0.76 27.61
N SER A 340 -35.76 -0.72 27.08
CA SER A 340 -34.89 -1.89 26.95
C SER A 340 -33.71 -1.72 27.89
N ILE A 341 -33.42 -2.74 28.69
CA ILE A 341 -32.37 -2.73 29.69
C ILE A 341 -31.35 -3.81 29.31
N PHE A 342 -30.15 -3.40 28.92
CA PHE A 342 -29.08 -4.33 28.56
C PHE A 342 -28.32 -4.84 29.79
N ASN A 343 -27.86 -6.09 29.75
CA ASN A 343 -27.03 -6.66 30.81
C ASN A 343 -25.64 -6.01 30.86
N LYS A 344 -25.10 -5.63 29.69
CA LYS A 344 -23.85 -4.89 29.58
C LYS A 344 -23.97 -3.80 28.53
N ASN A 345 -23.58 -2.58 28.88
CA ASN A 345 -23.77 -1.41 28.02
C ASN A 345 -22.58 -1.18 27.08
N GLU A 346 -21.41 -1.76 27.37
CA GLU A 346 -20.19 -1.56 26.58
C GLU A 346 -19.36 -2.83 26.48
N PHE A 347 -18.87 -3.12 25.27
CA PHE A 347 -17.91 -4.18 24.99
C PHE A 347 -16.74 -3.61 24.19
N VAL A 348 -15.55 -3.58 24.82
CA VAL A 348 -14.29 -3.24 24.16
C VAL A 348 -13.42 -4.49 24.08
N ILE A 349 -12.94 -4.81 22.89
CA ILE A 349 -12.16 -6.03 22.62
C ILE A 349 -10.92 -5.65 21.85
N GLU A 350 -9.76 -5.91 22.45
CA GLU A 350 -8.44 -5.75 21.84
C GLU A 350 -8.00 -7.11 21.25
N LEU A 351 -7.55 -7.11 19.99
CA LEU A 351 -7.23 -8.31 19.21
C LEU A 351 -5.75 -8.48 18.90
#